data_AF-A0A0E3G876-F1
#
_entry.id   AF-A0A0E3G876-F1
#
_cell.length_a   1.000
_cell.length_b   1.000
_cell.length_c   1.000
_cell.angle_alpha   90.00
_cell.angle_beta   90.00
_cell.angle_gamma   90.00
#
_symmetry.space_group_name_H-M   'P 1'
#
loop_
_entity.id
_entity.type
_entity.pdbx_description
1 polymer ?
#
loop_
_entity_poly.entity_id
_entity_poly.type
_entity_poly.pdbx_seq_one_letter_code
_entity_poly.pdbx_strand_id
1 'polypeptide(L)'
;MVVIFSQMFTMNFFIYIYMFLIILLLNLKNFHPLILGIFLLLMTIFISMNLSFMKDMFWYTYLMFLVMVGGILVLFLYFASFSGNFKFSVNFKSYPILLMCVVLFKFLLEMIMYDFYSFLLIFDSLKNETLSIFSLVSLEKIMNFNYSLMMYIYPLNMMTLFTFMYLLLTLTGVVKMCMKYNFSLRKLKF
;
A
#
# COMPACT_ATOMS: atom_id res chain seq x y z
N MET A 1 -16.11 19.51 -9.46
CA MET A 1 -14.84 20.20 -9.15
C MET A 1 -14.52 20.22 -7.65
N VAL A 2 -15.39 20.71 -6.72
CA VAL A 2 -15.16 20.56 -5.24
C VAL A 2 -14.83 19.15 -4.81
N VAL A 3 -15.60 18.16 -5.28
CA VAL A 3 -15.38 16.77 -4.88
C VAL A 3 -14.04 16.23 -5.41
N ILE A 4 -13.60 16.69 -6.59
CA ILE A 4 -12.30 16.27 -7.17
C ILE A 4 -11.16 16.93 -6.38
N PHE A 5 -11.33 18.19 -6.02
CA PHE A 5 -10.34 18.92 -5.23
C PHE A 5 -10.24 18.37 -3.81
N SER A 6 -11.36 18.07 -3.14
CA SER A 6 -11.34 17.41 -1.83
C SER A 6 -10.71 16.02 -1.90
N GLN A 7 -10.93 15.29 -3.00
CA GLN A 7 -10.22 14.03 -3.25
C GLN A 7 -8.70 14.24 -3.40
N MET A 8 -8.26 15.20 -4.20
CA MET A 8 -6.83 15.52 -4.35
C MET A 8 -6.18 15.93 -3.03
N PHE A 9 -6.88 16.69 -2.20
CA PHE A 9 -6.42 17.03 -0.87
C PHE A 9 -6.25 15.80 0.03
N THR A 10 -7.25 14.90 0.05
CA THR A 10 -7.16 13.66 0.83
C THR A 10 -6.01 12.77 0.35
N MET A 11 -5.76 12.70 -0.97
CA MET A 11 -4.61 11.98 -1.53
C MET A 11 -3.29 12.52 -1.02
N ASN A 12 -3.11 13.84 -1.11
CA ASN A 12 -1.88 14.48 -0.67
C ASN A 12 -1.62 14.19 0.81
N PHE A 13 -2.64 14.31 1.66
CA PHE A 13 -2.54 14.00 3.08
C PHE A 13 -2.02 12.58 3.36
N PHE A 14 -2.58 11.56 2.72
CA PHE A 14 -2.14 10.17 2.91
C PHE A 14 -0.74 9.92 2.30
N ILE A 15 -0.37 10.58 1.19
CA ILE A 15 1.00 10.50 0.65
C ILE A 15 2.02 11.05 1.66
N TYR A 16 1.72 12.15 2.33
CA TYR A 16 2.61 12.69 3.37
C TYR A 16 2.71 11.77 4.60
N ILE A 17 1.62 11.11 5.00
CA ILE A 17 1.66 10.08 6.05
C ILE A 17 2.58 8.93 5.63
N TYR A 18 2.49 8.48 4.38
CA TYR A 18 3.35 7.44 3.86
C TYR A 18 4.83 7.85 3.90
N MET A 19 5.17 9.07 3.46
CA MET A 19 6.53 9.59 3.54
C MET A 19 7.05 9.68 4.98
N PHE A 20 6.21 10.13 5.92
CA PHE A 20 6.55 10.17 7.34
C PHE A 20 6.87 8.79 7.90
N LEU A 21 6.06 7.78 7.57
CA LEU A 21 6.32 6.40 7.97
C LEU A 21 7.66 5.92 7.41
N ILE A 22 7.98 6.13 6.12
CA ILE A 22 9.28 5.70 5.53
C ILE A 22 10.45 6.27 6.33
N ILE A 23 10.39 7.55 6.70
CA ILE A 23 11.43 8.20 7.49
C ILE A 23 11.57 7.53 8.86
N LEU A 24 10.47 7.12 9.50
CA LEU A 24 10.53 6.35 10.75
C LEU A 24 11.24 5.00 10.58
N LEU A 25 11.02 4.29 9.46
CA LEU A 25 11.69 2.99 9.20
C LEU A 25 13.20 3.13 9.06
N LEU A 26 13.65 4.13 8.30
CA LEU A 26 15.07 4.37 8.04
C LEU A 26 15.89 4.59 9.33
N ASN A 27 15.22 4.99 10.40
CA ASN A 27 15.83 5.27 11.70
C ASN A 27 15.87 4.08 12.67
N LEU A 28 15.26 2.93 12.32
CA LEU A 28 15.29 1.73 13.14
C LEU A 28 16.58 0.94 12.89
N LYS A 29 17.56 1.08 13.80
CA LYS A 29 18.85 0.37 13.71
C LYS A 29 18.78 -1.14 14.02
N ASN A 30 17.70 -1.62 14.67
CA ASN A 30 17.51 -3.02 15.00
C ASN A 30 16.23 -3.56 14.35
N PHE A 31 16.40 -4.28 13.25
CA PHE A 31 15.31 -4.89 12.50
C PHE A 31 14.79 -6.15 13.21
N HIS A 32 13.79 -6.01 14.08
CA HIS A 32 13.01 -7.17 14.50
C HIS A 32 11.99 -7.50 13.39
N PRO A 33 11.91 -8.75 12.89
CA PRO A 33 10.98 -9.13 11.82
C PRO A 33 9.52 -8.75 12.10
N LEU A 34 9.12 -8.81 13.37
CA LEU A 34 7.79 -8.40 13.80
C LEU A 34 7.54 -6.88 13.70
N ILE A 35 8.54 -6.01 14.00
CA ILE A 35 8.39 -4.56 13.77
C ILE A 35 8.25 -4.29 12.28
N LEU A 36 9.11 -4.95 11.48
CA LEU A 36 9.05 -4.84 10.02
C LEU A 36 7.68 -5.26 9.48
N GLY A 37 7.11 -6.35 9.98
CA GLY A 37 5.76 -6.81 9.61
C GLY A 37 4.65 -5.82 9.99
N ILE A 38 4.66 -5.30 11.21
CA ILE A 38 3.68 -4.28 11.67
C ILE A 38 3.79 -3.01 10.83
N PHE A 39 5.01 -2.57 10.56
CA PHE A 39 5.25 -1.38 9.75
C PHE A 39 4.75 -1.58 8.31
N LEU A 40 4.98 -2.76 7.73
CA LEU A 40 4.51 -3.10 6.39
C LEU A 40 2.97 -3.18 6.33
N LEU A 41 2.30 -3.64 7.40
CA LEU A 41 0.84 -3.57 7.54
C LEU A 41 0.35 -2.11 7.53
N LEU A 42 0.95 -1.23 8.34
CA LEU A 42 0.56 0.18 8.37
C LEU A 42 0.73 0.84 7.00
N MET A 43 1.84 0.59 6.32
CA MET A 43 2.10 1.12 4.98
C MET A 43 1.09 0.65 3.95
N THR A 44 0.72 -0.62 3.97
CA THR A 44 -0.24 -1.18 3.02
C THR A 44 -1.66 -0.66 3.26
N ILE A 45 -2.04 -0.41 4.52
CA ILE A 45 -3.29 0.27 4.86
C ILE A 45 -3.32 1.68 4.24
N PHE A 46 -2.29 2.50 4.48
CA PHE A 46 -2.28 3.87 3.94
C PHE A 46 -2.25 3.92 2.41
N ILE A 47 -1.53 3.02 1.74
CA ILE A 47 -1.51 2.93 0.28
C ILE A 47 -2.89 2.51 -0.27
N SER A 48 -3.52 1.49 0.34
CA SER A 48 -4.84 1.01 -0.11
C SER A 48 -5.93 2.08 0.09
N MET A 49 -5.89 2.81 1.20
CA MET A 49 -6.76 3.96 1.45
C MET A 49 -6.54 5.05 0.40
N ASN A 50 -5.28 5.39 0.10
CA ASN A 50 -4.94 6.34 -0.96
C ASN A 50 -5.57 5.95 -2.29
N LEU A 51 -5.30 4.74 -2.76
CA LEU A 51 -5.81 4.31 -4.05
C LEU A 51 -7.35 4.28 -4.08
N SER A 52 -8.01 4.04 -2.95
CA SER A 52 -9.48 3.99 -2.87
C SER A 52 -10.13 5.34 -3.13
N PHE A 53 -9.46 6.45 -2.83
CA PHE A 53 -10.01 7.77 -3.13
C PHE A 53 -9.99 8.07 -4.65
N MET A 54 -9.25 7.30 -5.46
CA MET A 54 -9.34 7.35 -6.92
C MET A 54 -10.56 6.53 -7.31
N LYS A 55 -11.63 7.21 -7.72
CA LYS A 55 -13.00 6.64 -7.90
C LYS A 55 -13.12 5.50 -8.89
N ASP A 56 -12.06 5.21 -9.64
CA ASP A 56 -12.16 4.40 -10.84
C ASP A 56 -11.69 2.96 -10.63
N MET A 57 -11.07 2.63 -9.49
CA MET A 57 -10.41 1.33 -9.27
C MET A 57 -10.66 0.67 -7.90
N PHE A 58 -11.79 0.94 -7.23
CA PHE A 58 -12.09 0.40 -5.88
C PHE A 58 -11.91 -1.13 -5.71
N TRP A 59 -12.22 -1.90 -6.75
CA TRP A 59 -12.04 -3.36 -6.71
C TRP A 59 -10.57 -3.76 -6.64
N TYR A 60 -9.69 -3.05 -7.34
CA TYR A 60 -8.25 -3.30 -7.31
C TYR A 60 -7.64 -2.91 -5.97
N THR A 61 -8.13 -1.84 -5.35
CA THR A 61 -7.64 -1.39 -4.04
C THR A 61 -8.01 -2.38 -2.94
N TYR A 62 -9.19 -2.98 -3.03
CA TYR A 62 -9.62 -4.07 -2.16
C TYR A 62 -8.76 -5.34 -2.36
N LEU A 63 -8.52 -5.76 -3.60
CA LEU A 63 -7.67 -6.92 -3.90
C LEU A 63 -6.23 -6.72 -3.40
N MET A 64 -5.64 -5.54 -3.62
CA MET A 64 -4.32 -5.18 -3.10
C MET A 64 -4.24 -5.31 -1.57
N PHE A 65 -5.27 -4.83 -0.86
CA PHE A 65 -5.31 -4.91 0.60
C PHE A 65 -5.33 -6.37 1.09
N LEU A 66 -6.21 -7.20 0.51
CA LEU A 66 -6.31 -8.61 0.89
C LEU A 66 -5.02 -9.39 0.65
N VAL A 67 -4.41 -9.21 -0.52
CA VAL A 67 -3.18 -9.94 -0.89
C VAL A 67 -2.03 -9.57 0.05
N MET A 68 -1.88 -8.29 0.42
CA MET A 68 -0.81 -7.89 1.35
C MET A 68 -1.06 -8.34 2.78
N VAL A 69 -2.29 -8.28 3.30
CA VAL A 69 -2.61 -8.81 4.63
C VAL A 69 -2.36 -10.33 4.67
N GLY A 70 -2.78 -11.06 3.64
CA GLY A 70 -2.52 -12.50 3.51
C GLY A 70 -1.02 -12.83 3.48
N GLY A 71 -0.23 -12.08 2.72
CA GLY A 71 1.23 -12.27 2.65
C GLY A 71 1.93 -12.03 3.99
N ILE A 72 1.50 -11.03 4.76
CA ILE A 72 2.09 -10.72 6.07
C ILE A 72 1.72 -11.78 7.12
N LEU A 73 0.52 -12.37 7.05
CA LEU A 73 0.14 -13.48 7.93
C LEU A 73 1.03 -14.72 7.73
N VAL A 74 1.36 -15.05 6.47
CA VAL A 74 2.29 -16.16 6.17
C VAL A 74 3.70 -15.86 6.68
N LEU A 75 4.19 -14.63 6.50
CA LEU A 75 5.48 -14.20 7.07
C LEU A 75 5.49 -14.29 8.59
N PHE A 76 4.39 -13.89 9.26
CA PHE A 76 4.26 -13.98 10.71
C PHE A 76 4.35 -15.43 11.20
N LEU A 77 3.64 -16.36 10.56
CA LEU A 77 3.72 -17.80 10.89
C LEU A 77 5.15 -18.35 10.71
N TYR A 78 5.83 -17.95 9.64
CA TYR A 78 7.22 -18.35 9.41
C TYR A 78 8.14 -17.87 10.55
N PHE A 79 8.09 -16.58 10.90
CA PHE A 79 8.96 -16.04 11.95
C PHE A 79 8.62 -16.59 13.34
N ALA A 80 7.34 -16.77 13.67
CA ALA A 80 6.92 -17.39 14.94
C ALA A 80 7.45 -18.82 15.07
N SER A 81 7.59 -19.56 13.96
CA SER A 81 8.15 -20.91 13.97
C SER A 81 9.68 -20.96 14.04
N PHE A 82 10.37 -19.90 13.60
CA PHE A 82 11.83 -19.85 13.51
C PHE A 82 12.50 -19.20 14.74
N SER A 83 11.86 -18.21 15.38
CA SER A 83 12.47 -17.48 16.50
C SER A 83 12.12 -18.11 17.84
N GLY A 84 13.13 -18.56 18.59
CA GLY A 84 12.99 -18.72 20.04
C GLY A 84 12.93 -17.34 20.71
N ASN A 85 11.76 -16.92 21.17
CA ASN A 85 11.45 -15.80 22.09
C ASN A 85 12.57 -14.75 22.35
N PHE A 86 13.13 -14.12 21.32
CA PHE A 86 14.13 -13.07 21.52
C PHE A 86 13.45 -11.85 22.13
N LYS A 87 13.97 -11.37 23.27
CA LYS A 87 13.40 -10.21 23.97
C LYS A 87 13.45 -8.99 23.07
N PHE A 88 12.28 -8.40 22.85
CA PHE A 88 12.11 -7.17 22.12
C PHE A 88 12.77 -5.99 22.85
N SER A 89 13.85 -5.42 22.31
CA SER A 89 14.47 -4.20 22.86
C SER A 89 14.41 -3.06 21.86
N VAL A 90 13.51 -2.10 22.12
CA VAL A 90 13.46 -0.83 21.37
C VAL A 90 14.40 0.14 22.03
N ASN A 91 15.45 0.55 21.32
CA ASN A 91 16.36 1.58 21.78
C ASN A 91 15.76 2.97 21.47
N PHE A 92 15.25 3.67 22.47
CA PHE A 92 14.72 5.04 22.39
C PHE A 92 15.78 6.13 22.14
N LYS A 93 17.01 5.77 21.76
CA LYS A 93 18.10 6.74 21.51
C LYS A 93 17.86 7.65 20.28
N SER A 94 16.79 7.42 19.52
CA SER A 94 16.38 8.22 18.35
C SER A 94 15.33 9.31 18.65
N TYR A 95 15.05 9.62 19.91
CA TYR A 95 14.08 10.65 20.32
C TYR A 95 14.19 12.02 19.61
N PRO A 96 15.38 12.63 19.43
CA PRO A 96 15.47 13.96 18.80
C PRO A 96 15.12 13.93 17.30
N ILE A 97 15.46 12.84 16.60
CA ILE A 97 15.06 12.62 15.21
C ILE A 97 13.54 12.48 15.11
N LEU A 98 12.92 11.75 16.04
CA LEU A 98 11.48 11.53 16.07
C LEU A 98 10.73 12.86 16.27
N LEU A 99 11.25 13.73 17.13
CA LEU A 99 10.73 15.08 17.35
C LEU A 99 10.84 15.95 16.09
N MET A 100 11.97 15.89 15.37
CA MET A 100 12.14 16.60 14.10
C MET A 100 11.15 16.12 13.03
N CYS A 101 10.89 14.81 12.95
CA CYS A 101 9.92 14.26 12.01
C CYS A 101 8.50 14.76 12.32
N VAL A 102 8.11 14.84 13.60
CA VAL A 102 6.78 15.34 14.00
C VAL A 102 6.61 16.81 13.65
N VAL A 103 7.65 17.64 13.83
CA VAL A 103 7.61 19.05 13.45
C VAL A 103 7.46 19.20 11.93
N LEU A 104 8.24 18.44 11.13
CA LEU A 104 8.11 18.44 9.67
C LEU A 104 6.72 18.01 9.22
N PHE A 105 6.15 16.98 9.85
CA PHE A 105 4.80 16.53 9.54
C PHE A 105 3.76 17.61 9.82
N LYS A 106 3.89 18.33 10.95
CA LYS A 106 3.01 19.45 11.28
C LYS A 106 3.08 20.57 10.23
N PHE A 107 4.28 20.95 9.79
CA PHE A 107 4.44 21.96 8.75
C PHE A 107 3.78 21.54 7.43
N LEU A 108 3.92 20.27 7.04
CA LEU A 108 3.26 19.74 5.86
C LEU A 108 1.73 19.81 5.97
N LEU A 109 1.18 19.50 7.15
CA LEU A 109 -0.26 19.63 7.39
C LEU A 109 -0.77 21.08 7.27
N GLU A 110 -0.01 22.04 7.79
CA GLU A 110 -0.38 23.46 7.71
C GLU A 110 -0.41 23.96 6.26
N MET A 111 0.55 23.53 5.42
CA MET A 111 0.59 23.86 3.99
C MET A 111 -0.64 23.32 3.24
N ILE A 112 -1.00 22.08 3.53
CA ILE A 112 -2.17 21.42 2.95
C ILE A 112 -3.45 22.22 3.30
N MET A 113 -3.64 22.56 4.58
CA MET A 113 -4.81 23.32 5.04
C MET A 113 -4.93 24.70 4.37
N TYR A 114 -3.81 25.35 4.06
CA TYR A 114 -3.79 26.63 3.34
C TYR A 114 -4.32 26.48 1.90
N ASP A 115 -3.89 25.45 1.18
CA ASP A 115 -4.37 25.16 -0.19
C ASP A 115 -5.87 24.85 -0.21
N PHE A 116 -6.40 24.21 0.83
CA PHE A 116 -7.84 23.95 0.93
C PHE A 116 -8.64 25.21 1.17
N TYR A 117 -8.17 26.08 2.04
CA TYR A 117 -8.83 27.35 2.32
C TYR A 117 -8.86 28.26 1.09
N SER A 118 -7.74 28.35 0.35
CA SER A 118 -7.67 29.15 -0.88
C SER A 118 -8.62 28.64 -1.97
N PHE A 119 -8.72 27.32 -2.15
CA PHE A 119 -9.69 26.74 -3.09
C PHE A 119 -11.14 27.01 -2.69
N LEU A 120 -11.46 26.93 -1.40
CA LEU A 120 -12.83 27.14 -0.91
C LEU A 120 -13.31 28.57 -1.19
N LEU A 121 -12.40 29.55 -1.08
CA LEU A 121 -12.65 30.95 -1.46
C LEU A 121 -12.89 31.13 -2.97
N ILE A 122 -12.13 30.42 -3.82
CA ILE A 122 -12.30 30.44 -5.28
C ILE A 122 -13.59 29.70 -5.68
N PHE A 123 -14.02 28.70 -4.93
CA PHE A 123 -15.22 27.94 -5.28
C PHE A 123 -16.51 28.71 -5.03
N ASP A 124 -16.55 29.53 -3.97
CA ASP A 124 -17.70 30.39 -3.70
C ASP A 124 -17.90 31.46 -4.78
N SER A 125 -16.85 31.87 -5.50
CA SER A 125 -16.98 32.81 -6.62
C SER A 125 -17.42 32.15 -7.94
N LEU A 126 -17.25 30.83 -8.10
CA LEU A 126 -17.54 30.07 -9.33
C LEU A 126 -18.92 29.38 -9.36
N LYS A 127 -19.73 29.48 -8.30
CA LYS A 127 -21.05 28.81 -8.19
C LYS A 127 -22.04 29.15 -9.31
N ASN A 128 -21.82 30.21 -10.09
CA ASN A 128 -22.77 30.67 -11.10
C ASN A 128 -22.68 29.96 -12.47
N GLU A 129 -21.69 29.11 -12.76
CA GLU A 129 -21.48 28.57 -14.13
C GLU A 129 -21.55 27.02 -14.27
N THR A 130 -21.90 26.27 -13.22
CA THR A 130 -21.53 24.84 -13.13
C THR A 130 -22.51 23.79 -13.67
N LEU A 131 -23.56 24.18 -14.41
CA LEU A 131 -24.58 23.23 -14.87
C LEU A 131 -24.16 22.33 -16.06
N SER A 132 -23.11 22.69 -16.82
CA SER A 132 -22.67 21.94 -18.00
C SER A 132 -21.65 20.82 -17.72
N ILE A 133 -21.01 20.82 -16.55
CA ILE A 133 -19.92 19.89 -16.20
C ILE A 133 -20.46 18.55 -15.65
N PHE A 134 -21.68 18.54 -15.14
CA PHE A 134 -22.25 17.36 -14.47
C PHE A 134 -22.57 16.20 -15.44
N SER A 135 -22.77 16.48 -16.72
CA SER A 135 -23.07 15.46 -17.75
C SER A 135 -21.83 14.70 -18.26
N LEU A 136 -20.64 15.30 -18.19
CA LEU A 136 -19.39 14.62 -18.58
C LEU A 136 -18.94 13.58 -17.55
N VAL A 137 -19.20 13.83 -16.27
CA VAL A 137 -18.82 12.96 -15.14
C VAL A 137 -19.62 11.65 -15.11
N SER A 138 -20.84 11.62 -15.66
CA SER A 138 -21.64 10.39 -15.71
C SER A 138 -21.21 9.44 -16.83
N LEU A 139 -20.66 9.97 -17.94
CA LEU A 139 -20.13 9.17 -19.05
C LEU A 139 -18.80 8.47 -18.71
N GLU A 140 -17.92 9.13 -17.95
CA GLU A 140 -16.66 8.53 -17.48
C GLU A 140 -16.90 7.30 -16.58
N LYS A 141 -17.93 7.34 -15.72
CA LYS A 141 -18.28 6.21 -14.84
C LYS A 141 -18.67 4.94 -15.59
N ILE A 142 -19.27 5.07 -16.77
CA ILE A 142 -19.69 3.93 -17.60
C ILE A 142 -18.50 3.32 -18.34
N MET A 143 -17.50 4.14 -18.71
CA MET A 143 -16.27 3.69 -19.35
C MET A 143 -15.34 2.92 -18.39
N ASN A 144 -15.40 3.23 -17.08
CA ASN A 144 -14.43 2.71 -16.11
C ASN A 144 -14.64 1.23 -15.74
N PHE A 145 -15.87 0.71 -15.81
CA PHE A 145 -16.13 -0.72 -15.53
C PHE A 145 -15.57 -1.66 -16.61
N ASN A 146 -15.22 -1.14 -17.80
CA ASN A 146 -14.72 -1.95 -18.91
C ASN A 146 -13.21 -2.20 -18.88
N TYR A 147 -12.43 -1.50 -18.05
CA TYR A 147 -10.95 -1.67 -18.05
C TYR A 147 -10.48 -3.03 -17.54
N SER A 148 -11.20 -3.67 -16.62
CA SER A 148 -10.83 -5.01 -16.11
C SER A 148 -11.00 -6.10 -17.17
N LEU A 149 -12.07 -6.01 -17.95
CA LEU A 149 -12.36 -6.91 -19.06
C LEU A 149 -11.38 -6.71 -20.23
N MET A 150 -10.89 -5.48 -20.43
CA MET A 150 -9.88 -5.17 -21.45
C MET A 150 -8.57 -5.93 -21.26
N MET A 151 -8.23 -6.39 -20.04
CA MET A 151 -7.03 -7.21 -19.82
C MET A 151 -7.09 -8.57 -20.51
N TYR A 152 -8.29 -9.11 -20.74
CA TYR A 152 -8.49 -10.40 -21.41
C TYR A 152 -8.63 -10.28 -22.92
N ILE A 153 -8.72 -9.06 -23.44
CA ILE A 153 -8.88 -8.79 -24.87
C ILE A 153 -7.50 -8.64 -25.52
N TYR A 154 -7.36 -9.12 -26.75
CA TYR A 154 -6.14 -8.93 -27.53
C TYR A 154 -5.87 -7.44 -27.78
N PRO A 155 -4.63 -6.92 -27.63
CA PRO A 155 -3.35 -7.62 -27.42
C PRO A 155 -2.93 -7.79 -25.94
N LEU A 156 -3.67 -7.21 -24.99
CA LEU A 156 -3.32 -7.20 -23.56
C LEU A 156 -3.36 -8.60 -22.93
N ASN A 157 -4.11 -9.54 -23.51
CA ASN A 157 -4.18 -10.94 -23.07
C ASN A 157 -2.82 -11.67 -23.03
N MET A 158 -1.77 -11.14 -23.66
CA MET A 158 -0.43 -11.73 -23.49
C MET A 158 0.06 -11.59 -22.05
N MET A 159 -0.21 -10.46 -21.38
CA MET A 159 0.21 -10.25 -20.00
C MET A 159 -0.49 -11.21 -19.03
N THR A 160 -1.77 -11.50 -19.23
CA THR A 160 -2.54 -12.48 -18.43
C THR A 160 -2.04 -13.90 -18.67
N LEU A 161 -1.68 -14.26 -19.90
CA LEU A 161 -1.05 -15.56 -20.18
C LEU A 161 0.29 -15.72 -19.47
N PHE A 162 1.12 -14.66 -19.43
CA PHE A 162 2.37 -14.69 -18.67
C PHE A 162 2.15 -14.90 -17.17
N THR A 163 1.16 -14.25 -16.55
CA THR A 163 0.89 -14.43 -15.11
C THR A 163 0.40 -15.83 -14.77
N PHE A 164 -0.42 -16.46 -15.62
CA PHE A 164 -0.84 -17.85 -15.42
C PHE A 164 0.34 -18.82 -15.49
N MET A 165 1.23 -18.66 -16.47
CA MET A 165 2.43 -19.50 -16.57
C MET A 165 3.36 -19.30 -15.37
N TYR A 166 3.51 -18.06 -14.88
CA TYR A 166 4.29 -17.75 -13.69
C TYR A 166 3.73 -18.44 -12.43
N LEU A 167 2.41 -18.37 -12.19
CA LEU A 167 1.78 -19.02 -11.04
C LEU A 167 1.92 -20.55 -11.10
N LEU A 168 1.85 -21.15 -12.29
CA LEU A 168 2.06 -22.60 -12.45
C LEU A 168 3.52 -23.00 -12.17
N LEU A 169 4.48 -22.24 -12.70
CA LEU A 169 5.91 -22.48 -12.46
C LEU A 169 6.26 -22.34 -10.97
N THR A 170 5.75 -21.31 -10.29
CA THR A 170 6.01 -21.11 -8.86
C THR A 170 5.40 -22.23 -8.02
N LEU A 171 4.17 -22.67 -8.31
CA LEU A 171 3.55 -23.81 -7.62
C LEU A 171 4.40 -25.09 -7.75
N THR A 172 4.80 -25.44 -8.97
CA THR A 172 5.62 -26.65 -9.21
C THR A 172 7.01 -26.53 -8.56
N GLY A 173 7.61 -25.35 -8.55
CA GLY A 173 8.86 -25.05 -7.85
C GLY A 173 8.73 -25.23 -6.34
N VAL A 174 7.68 -24.68 -5.73
CA VAL A 174 7.40 -24.82 -4.28
C VAL A 174 7.17 -26.28 -3.90
N VAL A 175 6.38 -27.03 -4.68
CA VAL A 175 6.17 -28.47 -4.43
C VAL A 175 7.50 -29.23 -4.44
N LYS A 176 8.37 -28.97 -5.43
CA LYS A 176 9.70 -29.59 -5.48
C LYS A 176 10.58 -29.21 -4.29
N MET A 177 10.55 -27.95 -3.83
CA MET A 177 11.29 -27.52 -2.64
C MET A 177 10.78 -28.17 -1.34
N CYS A 178 9.46 -28.39 -1.23
CA CYS A 178 8.85 -29.02 -0.07
C CYS A 178 9.06 -30.54 -0.03
N MET A 179 9.34 -31.19 -1.17
CA MET A 179 9.67 -32.63 -1.22
C MET A 179 11.04 -32.87 -0.55
N LYS A 180 11.03 -33.11 0.77
CA LYS A 180 12.19 -33.58 1.52
C LYS A 180 12.53 -35.02 1.11
N TYR A 181 13.68 -35.22 0.49
CA TYR A 181 14.34 -36.52 0.48
C TYR A 181 14.89 -36.79 1.88
N ASN A 182 14.10 -37.45 2.72
CA ASN A 182 14.54 -37.89 4.05
C ASN A 182 15.60 -38.99 3.91
N PHE A 183 16.86 -38.61 3.66
CA PHE A 183 17.97 -39.50 3.97
C PHE A 183 18.12 -39.58 5.49
N SER A 184 18.28 -40.79 6.02
CA SER A 184 18.53 -40.98 7.45
C SER A 184 19.83 -40.25 7.83
N LEU A 185 19.73 -39.25 8.71
CA LEU A 185 20.87 -38.55 9.33
C LEU A 185 21.58 -39.48 10.32
N ARG A 186 22.12 -40.61 9.84
CA ARG A 186 23.02 -41.44 10.65
C ARG A 186 24.29 -40.63 10.85
N LYS A 187 24.63 -40.40 12.12
CA LYS A 187 25.72 -39.52 12.58
C LYS A 187 26.94 -39.60 11.67
N LEU A 188 27.19 -38.53 10.92
CA LEU A 188 28.51 -38.24 10.36
C LEU A 188 29.43 -38.05 11.56
N LYS A 189 30.17 -39.11 11.91
CA LYS A 189 31.29 -39.01 12.83
C LYS A 189 32.38 -38.25 12.08
N PHE A 190 32.62 -37.01 12.50
CA PHE A 190 33.86 -36.29 12.22
C PHE A 190 35.03 -36.99 12.94
#